data_AF-A0A2D6L5H8-F1
#
_entry.id   AF-A0A2D6L5H8-F1
#
_cell.length_a   1.000
_cell.length_b   1.000
_cell.length_c   1.000
_cell.angle_alpha   90.00
_cell.angle_beta   90.00
_cell.angle_gamma   90.00
#
_symmetry.space_group_name_H-M   'P 1'
#
loop_
_entity.id
_entity.type
_entity.pdbx_description
1 polymer ?
#
loop_
_entity_poly.entity_id
_entity_poly.type
_entity_poly.pdbx_seq_one_letter_code
_entity_poly.pdbx_strand_id
1 'polypeptide(L)'
;MTNQPTLEFRFSPIYNAMLSSSSDEIPNEADILEYIKKLENAWSNVGENILSALNEITGLSWYEENVVCYVVGKHIPFSDPLTIPVYALHPIDYAIDVVTHELIHRLLLQPKNIDDTEAKWSKLYEEMDGQSENVIDHVRVHAVHELLYLKLFDEGRLARDKAEVAKLAEYKQAWDIVEERGAQDIVSQFV
;
A
#
# COMPACT_ATOMS: atom_id res chain seq x y z
N MET A 1 -17.96 10.54 12.97
CA MET A 1 -16.70 9.80 13.19
C MET A 1 -16.59 8.83 12.05
N THR A 2 -15.57 8.96 11.20
CA THR A 2 -15.27 7.96 10.18
C THR A 2 -14.78 6.71 10.88
N ASN A 3 -15.37 5.55 10.60
CA ASN A 3 -14.90 4.28 11.14
C ASN A 3 -13.49 4.03 10.59
N GLN A 4 -12.54 3.65 11.45
CA GLN A 4 -11.20 3.22 11.05
C GLN A 4 -11.07 1.73 11.38
N PRO A 5 -10.49 0.91 10.48
CA PRO A 5 -10.32 -0.50 10.75
C PRO A 5 -9.22 -0.69 11.79
N THR A 6 -9.30 -1.78 12.54
CA THR A 6 -8.13 -2.31 13.24
C THR A 6 -7.31 -3.16 12.27
N LEU A 7 -5.98 -3.06 12.32
CA LEU A 7 -5.08 -3.92 11.56
C LEU A 7 -4.50 -5.01 12.47
N GLU A 8 -4.61 -6.27 12.05
CA GLU A 8 -4.01 -7.42 12.73
C GLU A 8 -2.93 -8.05 11.84
N PHE A 9 -1.72 -8.27 12.36
CA PHE A 9 -0.66 -8.98 11.64
C PHE A 9 -0.68 -10.46 12.01
N ARG A 10 -0.72 -11.34 11.01
CA ARG A 10 -0.89 -12.78 11.25
C ARG A 10 0.04 -13.62 10.39
N PHE A 11 0.67 -14.62 11.01
CA PHE A 11 1.32 -15.69 10.26
C PHE A 11 0.28 -16.75 9.85
N SER A 12 0.33 -17.19 8.60
CA SER A 12 -0.47 -18.30 8.09
C SER A 12 0.44 -19.37 7.48
N PRO A 13 0.55 -20.56 8.09
CA PRO A 13 1.35 -21.66 7.52
C PRO A 13 0.89 -22.03 6.11
N ILE A 14 -0.42 -21.93 5.84
CA ILE A 14 -1.02 -22.24 4.54
C ILE A 14 -0.56 -21.22 3.50
N TYR A 15 -0.69 -19.92 3.79
CA TYR A 15 -0.27 -18.89 2.84
C TYR A 15 1.25 -18.90 2.65
N ASN A 16 2.01 -19.10 3.72
CA ASN A 16 3.45 -19.22 3.63
C ASN A 16 3.86 -20.38 2.71
N ALA A 17 3.23 -21.54 2.84
CA ALA A 17 3.51 -22.69 1.98
C ALA A 17 3.07 -22.47 0.51
N MET A 18 1.97 -21.76 0.28
CA MET A 18 1.45 -21.50 -1.06
C MET A 18 2.22 -20.41 -1.82
N LEU A 19 2.69 -19.38 -1.11
CA LEU A 19 3.24 -18.16 -1.71
C LEU A 19 4.78 -18.14 -1.74
N SER A 20 5.44 -18.92 -0.88
CA SER A 20 6.90 -18.94 -0.83
C SER A 20 7.48 -19.57 -2.09
N SER A 21 8.33 -18.83 -2.79
CA SER A 21 9.11 -19.34 -3.94
C SER A 21 10.19 -20.33 -3.46
N SER A 22 10.35 -21.44 -4.17
CA SER A 22 11.19 -22.59 -3.80
C SER A 22 12.71 -22.41 -3.89
N SER A 23 13.24 -21.19 -4.00
CA SER A 23 14.63 -20.97 -4.44
C SER A 23 15.57 -20.23 -3.49
N ASP A 24 15.16 -19.83 -2.28
CA ASP A 24 16.03 -19.10 -1.33
C ASP A 24 15.84 -19.55 0.13
N GLU A 25 16.72 -19.07 1.03
CA GLU A 25 16.52 -19.14 2.49
C GLU A 25 15.23 -18.40 2.87
N ILE A 26 14.13 -19.14 2.93
CA ILE A 26 12.84 -18.66 3.43
C ILE A 26 12.96 -18.53 4.95
N PRO A 27 12.64 -17.35 5.55
CA PRO A 27 12.56 -17.19 6.99
C PRO A 27 11.71 -18.31 7.61
N ASN A 28 12.19 -18.91 8.69
CA ASN A 28 11.42 -19.94 9.37
C ASN A 28 10.24 -19.29 10.14
N GLU A 29 9.30 -20.11 10.62
CA GLU A 29 8.13 -19.61 11.36
C GLU A 29 8.51 -18.74 12.56
N ALA A 30 9.56 -19.09 13.31
CA ALA A 30 9.99 -18.31 14.45
C ALA A 30 10.52 -16.93 14.03
N ASP A 31 11.26 -16.84 12.92
CA ASP A 31 11.74 -15.59 12.36
C ASP A 31 10.57 -14.69 11.92
N ILE A 32 9.55 -15.28 11.27
CA ILE A 32 8.36 -14.56 10.83
C ILE A 32 7.56 -14.04 12.04
N LEU A 33 7.38 -14.86 13.08
CA LEU A 33 6.69 -14.45 14.30
C LEU A 33 7.44 -13.37 15.08
N GLU A 34 8.77 -13.40 15.08
CA GLU A 34 9.57 -12.31 15.65
C GLU A 34 9.43 -11.02 14.85
N TYR A 35 9.41 -11.13 13.52
CA TYR A 35 9.21 -10.00 12.63
C TYR A 35 7.82 -9.37 12.82
N ILE A 36 6.77 -10.18 12.95
CA ILE A 36 5.40 -9.72 13.25
C ILE A 36 5.39 -8.86 14.52
N LYS A 37 6.05 -9.29 15.61
CA LYS A 37 6.12 -8.49 16.85
C LYS A 37 6.78 -7.14 16.65
N LYS A 38 7.86 -7.07 15.85
CA LYS A 38 8.53 -5.81 15.52
C LYS A 38 7.62 -4.90 14.70
N LEU A 39 6.91 -5.48 13.73
CA LEU A 39 5.97 -4.78 12.87
C LEU A 39 4.76 -4.26 13.65
N GLU A 40 4.16 -5.07 14.52
CA GLU A 40 3.06 -4.68 15.42
C GLU A 40 3.47 -3.50 16.30
N ASN A 41 4.65 -3.58 16.92
CA ASN A 41 5.17 -2.49 17.73
C ASN A 41 5.36 -1.22 16.90
N ALA A 42 5.98 -1.32 15.72
CA ALA A 42 6.15 -0.17 14.83
C ALA A 42 4.79 0.42 14.40
N TRP A 43 3.86 -0.43 13.96
CA TRP A 43 2.52 -0.04 13.53
C TRP A 43 1.72 0.65 14.65
N SER A 44 1.82 0.17 15.88
CA SER A 44 1.11 0.77 17.02
C SER A 44 1.45 2.25 17.25
N ASN A 45 2.60 2.72 16.77
CA ASN A 45 3.03 4.12 16.91
C ASN A 45 2.49 5.04 15.80
N VAL A 46 2.11 4.49 14.64
CA VAL A 46 1.82 5.29 13.43
C VAL A 46 0.55 4.91 12.70
N GLY A 47 0.00 3.72 12.93
CA GLY A 47 -1.09 3.13 12.16
C GLY A 47 -2.38 3.94 12.20
N GLU A 48 -2.79 4.42 13.38
CA GLU A 48 -3.98 5.28 13.51
C GLU A 48 -3.83 6.57 12.70
N ASN A 49 -2.66 7.20 12.76
CA ASN A 49 -2.37 8.41 12.00
C ASN A 49 -2.39 8.16 10.49
N ILE A 50 -1.83 7.02 10.05
CA ILE A 50 -1.88 6.61 8.64
C ILE A 50 -3.34 6.44 8.20
N LEU A 51 -4.14 5.65 8.91
CA LEU A 51 -5.54 5.39 8.55
C LEU A 51 -6.38 6.68 8.56
N SER A 52 -6.15 7.59 9.51
CA SER A 52 -6.80 8.91 9.53
C SER A 52 -6.39 9.75 8.33
N ALA A 53 -5.09 9.83 8.04
CA ALA A 53 -4.59 10.64 6.95
C ALA A 53 -5.05 10.10 5.59
N LEU A 54 -5.18 8.77 5.41
CA LEU A 54 -5.77 8.18 4.21
C LEU A 54 -7.22 8.64 4.01
N ASN A 55 -8.05 8.63 5.05
CA ASN A 55 -9.42 9.17 4.97
C ASN A 55 -9.43 10.67 4.65
N GLU A 56 -8.52 11.45 5.24
CA GLU A 56 -8.44 12.89 5.02
C GLU A 56 -7.96 13.25 3.61
N ILE A 57 -6.99 12.50 3.07
CA ILE A 57 -6.43 12.72 1.74
C ILE A 57 -7.43 12.33 0.67
N THR A 58 -8.08 11.18 0.84
CA THR A 58 -8.97 10.61 -0.18
C THR A 58 -10.43 11.02 0.00
N GLY A 59 -10.85 11.48 1.17
CA GLY A 59 -12.27 11.66 1.49
C GLY A 59 -13.08 10.34 1.54
N LEU A 60 -12.45 9.19 1.32
CA LEU A 60 -13.08 7.88 1.33
C LEU A 60 -13.26 7.35 2.75
N SER A 61 -14.13 6.35 2.89
CA SER A 61 -14.41 5.70 4.17
C SER A 61 -13.98 4.24 4.16
N TRP A 62 -13.56 3.74 5.32
CA TRP A 62 -13.39 2.31 5.54
C TRP A 62 -14.73 1.66 5.89
N TYR A 63 -15.03 0.56 5.23
CA TYR A 63 -16.21 -0.27 5.49
C TYR A 63 -15.86 -1.62 6.14
N GLU A 64 -14.58 -1.97 6.15
CA GLU A 64 -14.04 -3.11 6.90
C GLU A 64 -13.79 -2.68 8.35
N GLU A 65 -14.22 -3.48 9.33
CA GLU A 65 -13.93 -3.21 10.75
C GLU A 65 -12.54 -3.73 11.16
N ASN A 66 -12.11 -4.82 10.54
CA ASN A 66 -10.83 -5.46 10.79
C ASN A 66 -10.19 -5.84 9.46
N VAL A 67 -8.92 -5.46 9.29
CA VAL A 67 -8.09 -5.87 8.17
C VAL A 67 -7.00 -6.80 8.72
N VAL A 68 -6.90 -8.00 8.15
CA VAL A 68 -5.84 -8.96 8.48
C VAL A 68 -4.72 -8.81 7.46
N CYS A 69 -3.53 -8.45 7.93
CA CYS A 69 -2.30 -8.45 7.16
C CYS A 69 -1.55 -9.77 7.39
N TYR A 70 -1.52 -10.64 6.38
CA TYR A 70 -0.75 -11.87 6.44
C TYR A 70 0.74 -11.58 6.21
N VAL A 71 1.58 -12.06 7.12
CA VAL A 71 3.03 -11.97 6.98
C VAL A 71 3.57 -13.35 6.61
N VAL A 72 4.28 -13.42 5.48
CA VAL A 72 4.87 -14.65 4.93
C VAL A 72 6.37 -14.48 4.73
N GLY A 73 7.09 -15.58 4.45
CA GLY A 73 8.55 -15.56 4.30
C GLY A 73 9.02 -14.68 3.13
N LYS A 74 8.85 -15.17 1.89
CA LYS A 74 9.27 -14.43 0.68
C LYS A 74 8.18 -14.49 -0.39
N HIS A 75 7.66 -13.32 -0.75
CA HIS A 75 6.61 -13.16 -1.77
C HIS A 75 6.55 -11.71 -2.26
N ILE A 76 5.82 -11.44 -3.33
CA ILE A 76 5.48 -10.08 -3.77
C ILE A 76 4.28 -9.61 -2.94
N PRO A 77 4.29 -8.41 -2.34
CA PRO A 77 3.13 -7.93 -1.57
C PRO A 77 1.89 -7.77 -2.47
N PHE A 78 0.70 -7.90 -1.86
CA PHE A 78 -0.57 -7.63 -2.54
C PHE A 78 -1.68 -7.28 -1.54
N SER A 79 -2.71 -6.59 -2.03
CA SER A 79 -3.71 -5.95 -1.17
C SER A 79 -4.90 -6.82 -0.78
N ASP A 80 -5.24 -7.88 -1.55
CA ASP A 80 -6.40 -8.72 -1.26
C ASP A 80 -6.18 -10.25 -1.43
N PRO A 81 -6.12 -11.03 -0.33
CA PRO A 81 -6.01 -10.58 1.07
C PRO A 81 -4.69 -9.82 1.33
N LEU A 82 -4.71 -8.80 2.19
CA LEU A 82 -3.51 -8.00 2.50
C LEU A 82 -2.37 -8.91 2.96
N THR A 83 -1.30 -8.96 2.18
CA THR A 83 -0.18 -9.89 2.42
C THR A 83 1.14 -9.21 2.12
N ILE A 84 2.10 -9.33 3.04
CA ILE A 84 3.47 -8.83 2.86
C ILE A 84 4.52 -9.90 3.21
N PRO A 85 5.71 -9.87 2.60
CA PRO A 85 6.83 -10.71 3.00
C PRO A 85 7.58 -10.14 4.21
N VAL A 86 8.52 -10.93 4.75
CA VAL A 86 9.52 -10.43 5.70
C VAL A 86 10.61 -9.64 4.94
N TYR A 87 10.80 -8.38 5.32
CA TYR A 87 11.84 -7.52 4.76
C TYR A 87 13.11 -7.50 5.63
N ALA A 88 13.79 -8.65 5.74
CA ALA A 88 14.92 -8.83 6.67
C ALA A 88 16.11 -7.86 6.44
N LEU A 89 16.29 -7.39 5.20
CA LEU A 89 17.38 -6.48 4.81
C LEU A 89 17.00 -4.99 4.86
N HIS A 90 15.76 -4.68 5.24
CA HIS A 90 15.25 -3.31 5.27
C HIS A 90 14.95 -2.87 6.71
N PRO A 91 14.99 -1.56 6.99
CA PRO A 91 14.49 -1.03 8.24
C PRO A 91 12.98 -1.30 8.39
N ILE A 92 12.48 -1.40 9.63
CA ILE A 92 11.08 -1.80 9.88
C ILE A 92 10.06 -0.81 9.29
N ASP A 93 10.44 0.45 9.14
CA ASP A 93 9.60 1.46 8.52
C ASP A 93 9.33 1.22 7.03
N TYR A 94 10.25 0.56 6.32
CA TYR A 94 10.00 0.11 4.96
C TYR A 94 8.79 -0.84 4.89
N ALA A 95 8.63 -1.72 5.89
CA ALA A 95 7.47 -2.60 5.94
C ALA A 95 6.17 -1.82 6.21
N ILE A 96 6.23 -0.76 7.02
CA ILE A 96 5.10 0.14 7.24
C ILE A 96 4.70 0.83 5.94
N ASP A 97 5.67 1.28 5.15
CA ASP A 97 5.44 1.92 3.86
C ASP A 97 4.78 0.95 2.86
N VAL A 98 5.23 -0.31 2.81
CA VAL A 98 4.60 -1.35 1.98
C VAL A 98 3.18 -1.65 2.45
N VAL A 99 2.96 -1.87 3.75
CA VAL A 99 1.61 -2.10 4.30
C VAL A 99 0.69 -0.94 3.94
N THR A 100 1.21 0.29 4.00
CA THR A 100 0.49 1.49 3.63
C THR A 100 0.13 1.53 2.15
N HIS A 101 1.07 1.19 1.26
CA HIS A 101 0.82 1.06 -0.18
C HIS A 101 -0.35 0.10 -0.47
N GLU A 102 -0.30 -1.10 0.13
CA GLU A 102 -1.34 -2.11 -0.04
C GLU A 102 -2.68 -1.71 0.61
N LEU A 103 -2.65 -0.95 1.72
CA LEU A 103 -3.85 -0.39 2.33
C LEU A 103 -4.50 0.68 1.45
N ILE A 104 -3.71 1.48 0.71
CA ILE A 104 -4.27 2.43 -0.26
C ILE A 104 -5.03 1.66 -1.35
N HIS A 105 -4.44 0.60 -1.91
CA HIS A 105 -5.15 -0.29 -2.84
C HIS A 105 -6.46 -0.80 -2.24
N ARG A 106 -6.43 -1.34 -1.01
CA ARG A 106 -7.66 -1.82 -0.34
C ARG A 106 -8.70 -0.72 -0.19
N LEU A 107 -8.31 0.47 0.28
CA LEU A 107 -9.24 1.58 0.49
C LEU A 107 -9.93 1.96 -0.82
N LEU A 108 -9.15 2.12 -1.91
CA LEU A 108 -9.69 2.47 -3.22
C LEU A 108 -10.63 1.38 -3.75
N LEU A 109 -10.28 0.10 -3.59
CA LEU A 109 -10.99 -1.03 -4.20
C LEU A 109 -12.15 -1.59 -3.36
N GLN A 110 -12.50 -1.00 -2.21
CA GLN A 110 -13.70 -1.41 -1.50
C GLN A 110 -14.96 -1.15 -2.35
N PRO A 111 -15.93 -2.09 -2.43
CA PRO A 111 -17.05 -2.00 -3.38
C PRO A 111 -17.79 -0.66 -3.36
N LYS A 112 -18.06 -0.11 -2.16
CA LYS A 112 -18.72 1.19 -2.03
C LYS A 112 -17.86 2.36 -2.50
N ASN A 113 -16.54 2.32 -2.26
CA ASN A 113 -15.64 3.35 -2.75
C ASN A 113 -15.51 3.29 -4.28
N ILE A 114 -15.52 2.08 -4.86
CA ILE A 114 -15.63 1.90 -6.32
C ILE A 114 -16.92 2.56 -6.83
N ASP A 115 -18.08 2.22 -6.26
CA ASP A 115 -19.37 2.78 -6.67
C ASP A 115 -19.38 4.32 -6.60
N ASP A 116 -18.78 4.90 -5.55
CA ASP A 116 -18.72 6.35 -5.34
C ASP A 116 -17.76 7.05 -6.31
N THR A 117 -16.79 6.34 -6.89
CA THR A 117 -15.70 6.92 -7.68
C THR A 117 -15.64 6.43 -9.14
N GLU A 118 -16.46 5.47 -9.54
CA GLU A 118 -16.43 4.80 -10.86
C GLU A 118 -16.39 5.79 -12.03
N ALA A 119 -17.30 6.77 -12.05
CA ALA A 119 -17.37 7.75 -13.15
C ALA A 119 -16.10 8.61 -13.27
N LYS A 120 -15.51 8.96 -12.13
CA LYS A 120 -14.25 9.72 -12.07
C LYS A 120 -13.08 8.85 -12.54
N TRP A 121 -13.10 7.57 -12.17
CA TRP A 121 -12.09 6.61 -12.59
C TRP A 121 -12.12 6.40 -14.09
N SER A 122 -13.28 6.12 -14.69
CA SER A 122 -13.41 5.95 -16.13
C SER A 122 -12.84 7.14 -16.89
N LYS A 123 -13.08 8.37 -16.42
CA LYS A 123 -12.50 9.57 -17.01
C LYS A 123 -10.96 9.59 -16.92
N LEU A 124 -10.39 9.21 -15.79
CA LEU A 124 -8.94 9.13 -15.64
C LEU A 124 -8.33 8.07 -16.59
N TYR A 125 -8.99 6.92 -16.76
CA TYR A 125 -8.55 5.91 -17.75
C TYR A 125 -8.59 6.45 -19.18
N GLU A 126 -9.64 7.20 -19.54
CA GLU A 126 -9.75 7.83 -20.86
C GLU A 126 -8.66 8.89 -21.10
N GLU A 127 -8.33 9.70 -20.09
CA GLU A 127 -7.25 10.70 -20.17
C GLU A 127 -5.86 10.07 -20.29
N MET A 128 -5.71 8.85 -19.80
CA MET A 128 -4.47 8.08 -19.80
C MET A 128 -4.47 6.99 -20.88
N ASP A 129 -5.20 7.21 -21.98
CA ASP A 129 -5.23 6.29 -23.12
C ASP A 129 -3.81 5.92 -23.58
N GLY A 130 -3.60 4.62 -23.81
CA GLY A 130 -2.30 4.04 -24.16
C GLY A 130 -1.40 3.67 -22.97
N GLN A 131 -1.77 4.00 -21.72
CA GLN A 131 -1.13 3.46 -20.52
C GLN A 131 -1.70 2.06 -20.19
N SER A 132 -0.91 1.21 -19.52
CA SER A 132 -1.44 -0.06 -19.01
C SER A 132 -2.32 0.19 -17.78
N GLU A 133 -3.28 -0.69 -17.52
CA GLU A 133 -4.12 -0.63 -16.32
C GLU A 133 -3.28 -0.58 -15.04
N ASN A 134 -2.18 -1.35 -15.00
CA ASN A 134 -1.26 -1.36 -13.87
C ASN A 134 -0.60 0.00 -13.63
N VAL A 135 -0.19 0.73 -14.69
CA VAL A 135 0.33 2.10 -14.56
C VAL A 135 -0.76 3.02 -14.01
N ILE A 136 -1.98 2.98 -14.56
CA ILE A 136 -3.08 3.87 -14.15
C ILE A 136 -3.46 3.63 -12.68
N ASP A 137 -3.52 2.36 -12.26
CA ASP A 137 -3.77 1.97 -10.87
C ASP A 137 -2.71 2.54 -9.94
N HIS A 138 -1.44 2.35 -10.28
CA HIS A 138 -0.33 2.84 -9.47
C HIS A 138 -0.19 4.35 -9.48
N VAL A 139 -0.63 5.07 -10.53
CA VAL A 139 -0.70 6.54 -10.51
C VAL A 139 -1.62 7.02 -9.38
N ARG A 140 -2.77 6.37 -9.19
CA ARG A 140 -3.69 6.71 -8.10
C ARG A 140 -3.08 6.42 -6.74
N VAL A 141 -2.49 5.23 -6.59
CA VAL A 141 -1.87 4.81 -5.34
C VAL A 141 -0.68 5.71 -4.97
N HIS A 142 0.24 5.95 -5.90
CA HIS A 142 1.41 6.79 -5.68
C HIS A 142 1.04 8.24 -5.39
N ALA A 143 -0.02 8.79 -6.00
CA ALA A 143 -0.50 10.12 -5.67
C ALA A 143 -0.97 10.20 -4.21
N VAL A 144 -1.78 9.25 -3.72
CA VAL A 144 -2.18 9.21 -2.30
C VAL A 144 -0.96 9.01 -1.41
N HIS A 145 -0.05 8.12 -1.80
CA HIS A 145 1.14 7.78 -1.02
C HIS A 145 2.07 8.98 -0.86
N GLU A 146 2.30 9.77 -1.93
CA GLU A 146 3.10 11.00 -1.88
C GLU A 146 2.53 12.00 -0.89
N LEU A 147 1.21 12.25 -0.93
CA LEU A 147 0.55 13.15 0.00
C LEU A 147 0.66 12.67 1.44
N LEU A 148 0.59 11.36 1.66
CA LEU A 148 0.76 10.76 2.97
C LEU A 148 2.20 10.93 3.49
N TYR A 149 3.22 10.67 2.65
CA TYR A 149 4.61 10.88 3.02
C TYR A 149 4.86 12.32 3.42
N LEU A 150 4.44 13.29 2.59
CA LEU A 150 4.63 14.70 2.88
C LEU A 150 3.86 15.19 4.12
N LYS A 151 2.81 14.46 4.53
CA LYS A 151 1.98 14.80 5.69
C LYS A 151 2.49 14.20 7.00
N LEU A 152 2.93 12.93 6.98
CA LEU A 152 3.23 12.16 8.20
C LEU A 152 4.72 11.80 8.36
N PHE A 153 5.48 11.82 7.27
CA PHE A 153 6.84 11.31 7.22
C PHE A 153 7.79 12.36 6.61
N ASP A 154 9.04 11.98 6.40
CA ASP A 154 10.05 12.84 5.77
C ASP A 154 10.23 12.54 4.28
N GLU A 155 10.79 13.51 3.55
CA GLU A 155 11.13 13.38 2.13
C GLU A 155 12.13 12.25 1.84
N GLY A 156 12.94 11.84 2.82
CA GLY A 156 13.88 10.74 2.70
C GLY A 156 13.18 9.39 2.55
N ARG A 157 12.06 9.17 3.24
CA ARG A 157 11.22 7.98 3.03
C ARG A 157 10.57 7.95 1.65
N LEU A 158 10.02 9.08 1.21
CA LEU A 158 9.46 9.21 -0.15
C LEU A 158 10.52 8.92 -1.22
N ALA A 159 11.72 9.49 -1.07
CA ALA A 159 12.82 9.25 -1.99
C ALA A 159 13.26 7.78 -2.01
N ARG A 160 13.27 7.11 -0.85
CA ARG A 160 13.55 5.67 -0.74
C ARG A 160 12.50 4.85 -1.49
N ASP A 161 11.22 5.13 -1.29
CA ASP A 161 10.12 4.43 -1.99
C ASP A 161 10.29 4.53 -3.51
N LYS A 162 10.41 5.77 -4.02
CA LYS A 162 10.66 6.04 -5.45
C LYS A 162 11.88 5.28 -5.97
N ALA A 163 12.99 5.27 -5.23
CA ALA A 163 14.21 4.57 -5.65
C ALA A 163 14.07 3.04 -5.68
N GLU A 164 13.33 2.46 -4.73
CA GLU A 164 13.11 1.02 -4.67
C GLU A 164 12.19 0.53 -5.79
N VAL A 165 11.08 1.24 -6.03
CA VAL A 165 10.11 0.83 -7.07
C VAL A 165 10.54 1.23 -8.47
N ALA A 166 11.49 2.15 -8.64
CA ALA A 166 12.04 2.53 -9.95
C ALA A 166 12.66 1.35 -10.74
N LYS A 167 12.95 0.24 -10.05
CA LYS A 167 13.40 -1.03 -10.66
C LYS A 167 12.29 -1.73 -11.46
N LEU A 168 11.02 -1.38 -11.21
CA LEU A 168 9.84 -1.88 -11.89
C LEU A 168 9.35 -0.82 -12.89
N ALA A 169 9.40 -1.14 -14.18
CA ALA A 169 9.18 -0.16 -15.25
C ALA A 169 7.82 0.57 -15.13
N GLU A 170 6.74 -0.15 -14.84
CA GLU A 170 5.40 0.43 -14.73
C GLU A 170 5.22 1.29 -13.47
N TYR A 171 5.83 0.91 -12.35
CA TYR A 171 5.80 1.72 -11.12
C TYR A 171 6.60 3.00 -11.30
N LYS A 172 7.76 2.91 -11.94
CA LYS A 172 8.56 4.09 -12.28
C LYS A 172 7.76 5.04 -13.17
N GLN A 173 7.11 4.51 -14.19
CA GLN A 173 6.27 5.28 -15.10
C GLN A 173 5.09 5.94 -14.38
N ALA A 174 4.46 5.23 -13.45
CA ALA A 174 3.41 5.80 -12.62
C ALA A 174 3.92 6.95 -11.74
N TRP A 175 5.09 6.81 -11.10
CA TRP A 175 5.72 7.90 -10.36
C TRP A 175 6.08 9.10 -11.24
N ASP A 176 6.63 8.88 -12.44
CA ASP A 176 6.95 9.96 -13.37
C ASP A 176 5.69 10.80 -13.70
N ILE A 177 4.53 10.13 -13.89
CA ILE A 177 3.25 10.80 -14.14
C ILE A 177 2.78 11.58 -12.91
N VAL A 178 2.94 11.03 -11.70
CA VAL A 178 2.58 11.72 -10.45
C VAL A 178 3.42 12.98 -10.27
N GLU A 179 4.72 12.91 -10.55
CA GLU A 179 5.63 14.07 -10.46
C GLU A 179 5.31 15.14 -11.52
N GLU A 180 4.95 14.73 -12.74
CA GLU A 180 4.59 15.67 -13.81
C GLU A 180 3.27 16.39 -13.54
N ARG A 181 2.24 15.66 -13.09
CA ARG A 181 0.89 16.20 -12.92
C ARG A 181 0.63 16.79 -11.53
N GLY A 182 1.39 16.38 -10.52
CA GLY A 182 1.20 16.74 -9.12
C GLY A 182 0.17 15.84 -8.41
N ALA A 183 0.56 15.28 -7.27
CA ALA A 183 -0.27 14.35 -6.51
C ALA A 183 -1.64 14.92 -6.09
N GLN A 184 -1.70 16.18 -5.62
CA GLN A 184 -2.98 16.82 -5.25
C GLN A 184 -3.96 16.88 -6.43
N ASP A 185 -3.46 17.23 -7.62
CA ASP A 185 -4.30 17.36 -8.81
C ASP A 185 -4.84 16.01 -9.25
N ILE A 186 -4.02 14.95 -9.18
CA ILE A 186 -4.47 13.58 -9.49
C ILE A 186 -5.52 13.12 -8.48
N VAL A 187 -5.26 13.26 -7.17
CA VAL A 187 -6.22 12.84 -6.13
C VAL A 187 -7.57 13.52 -6.34
N SER A 188 -7.59 14.84 -6.60
CA SER A 188 -8.84 15.59 -6.85
C SER A 188 -9.68 15.10 -8.04
N GLN A 189 -9.09 14.32 -8.94
CA GLN A 189 -9.77 13.80 -10.13
C GLN A 189 -10.45 12.47 -9.91
N PHE A 190 -10.02 11.66 -8.93
CA PHE A 190 -10.56 10.31 -8.71
C PHE A 190 -11.27 10.12 -7.36
N VAL A 191 -11.21 11.09 -6.45
CA VAL A 191 -12.04 11.15 -5.24
C VAL A 191 -12.97 12.34 -5.22
#